data_AF-A0A1Q4VWW9-F1
#
_entry.id   AF-A0A1Q4VWW9-F1
#
_cell.length_a   1.000
_cell.length_b   1.000
_cell.length_c   1.000
_cell.angle_alpha   90.00
_cell.angle_beta   90.00
_cell.angle_gamma   90.00
#
_symmetry.space_group_name_H-M   'P 1'
#
loop_
_entity.id
_entity.type
_entity.pdbx_description
1 polymer ?
#
loop_
_entity_poly.entity_id
_entity_poly.type
_entity_poly.pdbx_seq_one_letter_code
_entity_poly.pdbx_strand_id
1 'polypeptide(L)'
;MSPISTRHRFRDPRSTKDDFLASVLVRCPSCDKVAHVAGPDPAGVHDPDLFAPRRLVCRNCGTAREWSRGCVALHRDRYEPATDPHFGVRLWLQTETRHGWVWAYNLEHLDLIKRFVQAPLREGIPWHDHGRKMTVVARLPAWMQQAKNRDEVLRAIARIHASLLRS
;
A
#
# COMPACT_ATOMS: atom_id res chain seq x y z
N MET A 1 -42.41 -4.99 -3.30
CA MET A 1 -41.21 -4.12 -3.27
C MET A 1 -40.52 -4.29 -1.92
N SER A 2 -39.38 -4.97 -1.90
CA SER A 2 -38.39 -4.89 -0.82
C SER A 2 -37.03 -4.97 -1.49
N PRO A 3 -36.20 -3.91 -1.51
CA PRO A 3 -34.87 -4.03 -2.06
C PRO A 3 -34.07 -4.90 -1.08
N ILE A 4 -33.67 -6.08 -1.52
CA ILE A 4 -32.58 -6.83 -0.88
C ILE A 4 -31.37 -5.92 -1.00
N SER A 5 -31.11 -5.16 0.05
CA SER A 5 -29.92 -4.31 0.14
C SER A 5 -28.73 -5.26 0.13
N THR A 6 -28.14 -5.46 -1.05
CA THR A 6 -26.89 -6.18 -1.25
C THR A 6 -25.81 -5.38 -0.53
N ARG A 7 -25.73 -5.55 0.80
CA ARG A 7 -24.64 -5.05 1.62
C ARG A 7 -23.38 -5.68 1.05
N HIS A 8 -22.64 -4.91 0.25
CA HIS A 8 -21.38 -5.34 -0.35
C HIS A 8 -20.47 -5.83 0.77
N ARG A 9 -20.29 -7.15 0.85
CA ARG A 9 -19.37 -7.80 1.78
C ARG A 9 -17.98 -7.71 1.18
N PHE A 10 -17.01 -7.31 1.99
CA PHE A 10 -15.62 -7.39 1.57
C PHE A 10 -15.12 -8.84 1.70
N ARG A 11 -14.54 -9.34 0.62
CA ARG A 11 -13.81 -10.62 0.56
C ARG A 11 -12.32 -10.32 0.47
N ASP A 12 -11.52 -10.90 1.37
CA ASP A 12 -10.06 -10.73 1.34
C ASP A 12 -9.49 -11.43 0.09
N PRO A 13 -8.84 -10.69 -0.84
CA PRO A 13 -8.19 -11.29 -2.00
C PRO A 13 -6.95 -12.12 -1.64
N ARG A 14 -6.57 -12.15 -0.36
CA ARG A 14 -5.38 -12.82 0.19
C ARG A 14 -4.06 -12.22 -0.29
N SER A 15 -4.07 -10.96 -0.73
CA SER A 15 -2.88 -10.24 -1.17
C SER A 15 -1.90 -9.98 -0.02
N THR A 16 -0.62 -10.21 -0.25
CA THR A 16 0.49 -9.87 0.66
C THR A 16 1.08 -8.51 0.30
N LYS A 17 2.07 -8.04 1.08
CA LYS A 17 2.79 -6.80 0.75
C LYS A 17 3.53 -6.89 -0.58
N ASP A 18 4.02 -8.08 -0.91
CA ASP A 18 4.92 -8.33 -2.03
C ASP A 18 4.20 -8.13 -3.37
N ASP A 19 2.90 -8.46 -3.42
CA ASP A 19 2.02 -8.24 -4.58
C ASP A 19 1.96 -6.78 -5.04
N PHE A 20 2.29 -5.83 -4.14
CA PHE A 20 2.24 -4.39 -4.42
C PHE A 20 3.62 -3.76 -4.68
N LEU A 21 4.68 -4.57 -4.80
CA LEU A 21 6.06 -4.08 -4.98
C LEU A 21 6.51 -4.02 -6.44
N ALA A 22 5.67 -4.45 -7.39
CA ALA A 22 5.97 -4.33 -8.81
C ALA A 22 6.20 -2.86 -9.25
N SER A 23 5.40 -1.95 -8.69
CA SER A 23 5.54 -0.51 -8.86
C SER A 23 5.23 0.18 -7.53
N VAL A 24 6.13 1.04 -7.05
CA VAL A 24 6.03 1.76 -5.78
C VAL A 24 6.17 3.26 -6.02
N LEU A 25 5.28 4.06 -5.44
CA LEU A 25 5.34 5.52 -5.50
C LEU A 25 6.12 6.06 -4.30
N VAL A 26 7.18 6.83 -4.57
CA VAL A 26 8.09 7.40 -3.58
C VAL A 26 8.25 8.90 -3.76
N ARG A 27 8.72 9.59 -2.73
CA ARG A 27 9.19 10.97 -2.83
C ARG A 27 10.60 10.98 -3.40
N CYS A 28 10.81 11.68 -4.51
CA CYS A 28 12.14 11.78 -5.12
C CYS A 28 13.14 12.35 -4.10
N PRO A 29 14.28 11.70 -3.84
CA PRO A 29 15.27 12.21 -2.89
C PRO A 29 15.95 13.50 -3.37
N SER A 30 15.82 13.86 -4.64
CA SER A 30 16.46 15.05 -5.24
C SER A 30 15.54 16.27 -5.36
N CYS A 31 14.24 16.09 -5.60
CA CYS A 31 13.31 17.22 -5.80
C CYS A 31 12.01 17.14 -4.98
N ASP A 32 11.86 16.12 -4.13
CA ASP A 32 10.68 15.84 -3.31
C ASP A 32 9.35 15.71 -4.09
N LYS A 33 9.37 15.67 -5.44
CA LYS A 33 8.23 15.34 -6.30
C LYS A 33 8.05 13.83 -6.44
N VAL A 34 6.94 13.40 -7.03
CA VAL A 34 6.65 11.98 -7.22
C VAL A 34 7.71 11.30 -8.08
N ALA A 35 8.16 10.14 -7.62
CA ALA A 35 9.05 9.23 -8.34
C ALA A 35 8.52 7.80 -8.22
N HIS A 36 8.99 6.94 -9.10
CA HIS A 36 8.55 5.55 -9.19
C HIS A 36 9.74 4.62 -8.98
N VAL A 37 9.55 3.60 -8.15
CA VAL A 37 10.44 2.44 -8.07
C VAL A 37 9.74 1.28 -8.76
N ALA A 38 10.38 0.69 -9.76
CA ALA A 38 9.84 -0.44 -10.50
C ALA A 38 10.90 -1.53 -10.70
N GLY A 39 10.46 -2.78 -10.83
CA GLY A 39 11.34 -3.88 -11.26
C GLY A 39 11.67 -3.84 -12.74
N PRO A 40 12.55 -4.75 -13.23
CA PRO A 40 12.72 -4.99 -14.64
C PRO A 40 11.35 -5.32 -15.26
N ASP A 41 11.19 -4.94 -16.53
CA ASP A 41 10.01 -5.22 -17.34
C ASP A 41 9.65 -6.73 -17.21
N PRO A 42 8.37 -7.12 -16.97
CA PRO A 42 7.94 -8.50 -16.77
C PRO A 42 8.08 -9.43 -17.99
N ALA A 43 9.04 -9.19 -18.89
CA ALA A 43 9.40 -10.11 -19.96
C ALA A 43 10.02 -11.41 -19.38
N GLY A 44 9.16 -12.27 -18.81
CA GLY A 44 9.45 -13.69 -18.59
C GLY A 44 9.48 -14.18 -17.14
N VAL A 45 9.25 -13.36 -16.11
CA VAL A 45 9.27 -13.83 -14.71
C VAL A 45 7.98 -13.45 -13.98
N HIS A 46 7.16 -14.47 -13.68
CA HIS A 46 5.85 -14.39 -13.02
C HIS A 46 5.93 -14.35 -11.49
N ASP A 47 7.07 -13.97 -10.92
CA ASP A 47 7.24 -13.84 -9.47
C ASP A 47 7.91 -12.49 -9.20
N PRO A 48 7.29 -11.56 -8.45
CA PRO A 48 7.94 -10.35 -8.01
C PRO A 48 9.02 -10.72 -6.97
N ASP A 49 10.13 -11.26 -7.44
CA ASP A 49 11.29 -11.53 -6.61
C ASP A 49 11.67 -10.22 -5.90
N LEU A 50 11.57 -10.26 -4.57
CA LEU A 50 11.88 -9.13 -3.70
C LEU A 50 13.31 -8.64 -3.93
N PHE A 51 14.20 -9.55 -4.34
CA PHE A 51 15.61 -9.30 -4.61
C PHE A 51 15.91 -9.04 -6.08
N ALA A 52 14.90 -9.06 -6.96
CA ALA A 52 15.09 -8.64 -8.35
C ALA A 52 15.56 -7.18 -8.40
N PRO A 53 16.41 -6.82 -9.38
CA PRO A 53 16.84 -5.45 -9.57
C PRO A 53 15.67 -4.48 -9.61
N ARG A 54 15.83 -3.27 -9.06
CA ARG A 54 14.81 -2.21 -9.07
C ARG A 54 15.44 -0.92 -9.57
N ARG A 55 14.65 -0.11 -10.25
CA ARG A 55 15.05 1.22 -10.72
C ARG A 55 14.14 2.28 -10.13
N LEU A 56 14.73 3.27 -9.45
CA LEU A 56 14.05 4.50 -9.06
C LEU A 56 14.19 5.49 -10.22
N VAL A 57 13.06 6.05 -10.68
CA VAL A 57 13.02 7.07 -11.73
C VAL A 57 12.12 8.22 -11.31
N CYS A 58 12.63 9.44 -11.38
CA CYS A 58 11.84 10.67 -11.25
C CYS A 58 11.72 11.37 -12.60
N ARG A 59 10.48 11.54 -13.09
CA ARG A 59 10.21 12.24 -14.35
C ARG A 59 10.29 13.77 -14.24
N ASN A 60 10.31 14.32 -13.03
CA ASN A 60 10.34 15.77 -12.81
C ASN A 60 11.77 16.36 -12.88
N CYS A 61 12.76 15.69 -12.28
CA CYS A 61 14.15 16.17 -12.26
C CYS A 61 15.14 15.23 -12.97
N GLY A 62 14.68 14.11 -13.53
CA GLY A 62 15.53 13.15 -14.26
C GLY A 62 16.36 12.21 -13.37
N THR A 63 16.20 12.26 -12.04
CA THR A 63 16.92 11.36 -11.14
C THR A 63 16.61 9.90 -11.47
N ALA A 64 17.66 9.12 -11.71
CA ALA A 64 17.58 7.68 -11.89
C ALA A 64 18.59 6.98 -10.96
N ARG A 65 18.17 5.92 -10.28
CA ARG A 65 19.04 5.06 -9.46
C ARG A 65 18.69 3.60 -9.69
N GLU A 66 19.67 2.73 -9.57
CA GLU A 66 19.50 1.29 -9.68
C GLU A 66 19.81 0.62 -8.34
N TRP A 67 19.09 -0.45 -8.06
CA TRP A 67 19.26 -1.32 -6.91
C TRP A 67 19.31 -2.75 -7.43
N SER A 68 20.35 -3.51 -7.10
CA SER A 68 20.51 -4.89 -7.60
C SER A 68 21.07 -5.86 -6.56
N ARG A 69 21.60 -5.33 -5.45
CA ARG A 69 22.20 -6.09 -4.35
C ARG A 69 22.01 -5.32 -3.04
N GLY A 70 21.13 -5.81 -2.18
CA GLY A 70 20.87 -5.19 -0.89
C GLY A 70 19.90 -5.97 -0.03
N CYS A 71 19.79 -5.57 1.23
CA CYS A 71 18.76 -6.07 2.13
C CYS A 71 17.43 -5.40 1.80
N VAL A 72 16.36 -6.19 1.73
CA VAL A 72 14.99 -5.67 1.59
C VAL A 72 14.38 -5.49 2.98
N ALA A 73 13.90 -4.29 3.27
CA ALA A 73 13.30 -3.96 4.56
C ALA A 73 11.83 -3.57 4.39
N LEU A 74 10.92 -4.55 4.58
CA LEU A 74 9.49 -4.23 4.63
C LEU A 74 9.18 -3.35 5.84
N HIS A 75 8.56 -2.20 5.60
CA HIS A 75 8.14 -1.29 6.66
C HIS A 75 7.18 -1.98 7.65
N ARG A 76 7.50 -1.88 8.95
CA ARG A 76 6.75 -2.53 10.06
C ARG A 76 6.30 -1.55 11.14
N ASP A 77 6.89 -0.37 11.19
CA ASP A 77 6.56 0.64 12.18
C ASP A 77 5.17 1.23 11.92
N ARG A 78 4.55 1.80 12.94
CA ARG A 78 3.23 2.45 12.87
C ARG A 78 3.30 3.95 13.11
N TYR A 79 4.40 4.41 13.71
CA TYR A 79 4.63 5.79 14.15
C TYR A 79 5.67 6.49 13.26
N GLU A 80 6.50 5.73 12.57
CA GLU A 80 7.43 6.29 11.58
C GLU A 80 6.82 6.38 10.17
N PRO A 81 7.24 7.36 9.35
CA PRO A 81 6.90 7.41 7.94
C PRO A 81 7.28 6.11 7.22
N ALA A 82 6.39 5.65 6.34
CA ALA A 82 6.64 4.47 5.53
C ALA A 82 7.69 4.75 4.45
N THR A 83 8.55 3.76 4.23
CA THR A 83 9.61 3.79 3.23
C THR A 83 9.45 2.63 2.24
N ASP A 84 10.00 2.82 1.04
CA ASP A 84 10.10 1.73 0.07
C ASP A 84 11.14 0.69 0.55
N PRO A 85 10.91 -0.60 0.27
CA PRO A 85 11.77 -1.66 0.82
C PRO A 85 13.18 -1.74 0.24
N HIS A 86 13.45 -1.09 -0.90
CA HIS A 86 14.65 -1.28 -1.71
C HIS A 86 15.65 -0.13 -1.51
N PHE A 87 15.19 1.10 -1.67
CA PHE A 87 15.99 2.32 -1.54
C PHE A 87 15.83 3.00 -0.17
N GLY A 88 14.86 2.57 0.66
CA GLY A 88 14.59 3.18 1.96
C GLY A 88 14.07 4.62 1.86
N VAL A 89 13.52 5.00 0.71
CA VAL A 89 13.02 6.34 0.44
C VAL A 89 11.56 6.43 0.90
N ARG A 90 11.17 7.59 1.43
CA ARG A 90 9.80 7.82 1.91
C ARG A 90 8.77 7.58 0.81
N LEU A 91 7.72 6.82 1.12
CA LEU A 91 6.59 6.62 0.21
C LEU A 91 5.91 7.94 -0.12
N TRP A 92 5.38 8.06 -1.34
CA TRP A 92 4.55 9.18 -1.74
C TRP A 92 3.15 9.08 -1.11
N LEU A 93 2.57 7.87 -1.16
CA LEU A 93 1.23 7.58 -0.67
C LEU A 93 1.24 7.35 0.83
N GLN A 94 1.41 8.41 1.61
CA GLN A 94 1.29 8.34 3.06
C GLN A 94 0.78 9.65 3.68
N THR A 95 0.09 9.55 4.81
CA THR A 95 -0.32 10.68 5.64
C THR A 95 -0.36 10.27 7.10
N GLU A 96 0.04 11.19 7.97
CA GLU A 96 -0.11 11.03 9.40
C GLU A 96 -1.57 11.27 9.85
N THR A 97 -1.98 10.55 10.89
CA THR A 97 -3.22 10.74 11.64
C THR A 97 -2.90 10.70 13.13
N ARG A 98 -3.84 11.08 14.00
CA ARG A 98 -3.61 11.02 15.45
C ARG A 98 -3.36 9.60 15.99
N HIS A 99 -3.68 8.55 15.23
CA HIS A 99 -3.49 7.15 15.60
C HIS A 99 -2.26 6.50 14.93
N GLY A 100 -1.55 7.25 14.09
CA GLY A 100 -0.43 6.77 13.29
C GLY A 100 -0.61 7.00 11.79
N TRP A 101 0.24 6.36 10.99
CA TRP A 101 0.31 6.60 9.56
C TRP A 101 -0.66 5.72 8.75
N VAL A 102 -1.32 6.32 7.77
CA VAL A 102 -1.96 5.59 6.66
C VAL A 102 -1.02 5.68 5.47
N TRP A 103 -0.64 4.53 4.91
CA TRP A 103 0.27 4.48 3.78
C TRP A 103 -0.04 3.31 2.84
N ALA A 104 0.45 3.40 1.61
CA ALA A 104 0.37 2.34 0.60
C ALA A 104 1.61 2.40 -0.32
N TYR A 105 1.95 1.28 -0.96
CA TYR A 105 3.04 1.23 -1.93
C TYR A 105 2.63 1.86 -3.27
N ASN A 106 1.42 1.58 -3.71
CA ASN A 106 0.84 2.09 -4.95
C ASN A 106 -0.68 2.27 -4.80
N LEU A 107 -1.33 2.68 -5.89
CA LEU A 107 -2.77 2.97 -5.90
C LEU A 107 -3.62 1.72 -5.71
N GLU A 108 -3.18 0.55 -6.19
CA GLU A 108 -3.89 -0.72 -6.02
C GLU A 108 -3.92 -1.14 -4.55
N HIS A 109 -2.78 -1.00 -3.86
CA HIS A 109 -2.69 -1.21 -2.42
C HIS A 109 -3.59 -0.23 -1.66
N LEU A 110 -3.57 1.06 -2.02
CA LEU A 110 -4.41 2.07 -1.39
C LEU A 110 -5.91 1.78 -1.57
N ASP A 111 -6.31 1.33 -2.76
CA ASP A 111 -7.68 0.96 -3.07
C ASP A 111 -8.13 -0.30 -2.31
N LEU A 112 -7.25 -1.30 -2.15
CA LEU A 112 -7.55 -2.47 -1.33
C LEU A 112 -7.87 -2.07 0.12
N ILE A 113 -7.05 -1.19 0.71
CA ILE A 113 -7.28 -0.66 2.07
C ILE A 113 -8.62 0.09 2.11
N LYS A 114 -8.89 0.95 1.11
CA LYS A 114 -10.14 1.70 1.02
C LYS A 114 -11.36 0.77 1.00
N ARG A 115 -11.37 -0.23 0.11
CA ARG A 115 -12.47 -1.20 0.00
C ARG A 115 -12.69 -1.97 1.30
N PHE A 116 -11.62 -2.39 1.97
CA PHE A 116 -11.69 -3.07 3.28
C PHE A 116 -12.30 -2.19 4.37
N VAL A 117 -11.90 -0.92 4.42
CA VAL A 117 -12.36 0.04 5.43
C VAL A 117 -13.82 0.45 5.19
N GLN A 118 -14.21 0.67 3.93
CA GLN A 118 -15.58 1.05 3.53
C GLN A 118 -16.60 -0.05 3.83
N ALA A 119 -16.20 -1.32 3.76
CA ALA A 119 -17.14 -2.42 3.92
C ALA A 119 -17.74 -2.47 5.35
N PRO A 120 -19.09 -2.47 5.47
CA PRO A 120 -19.77 -2.57 6.75
C PRO A 120 -19.70 -3.98 7.35
N LEU A 121 -19.65 -5.00 6.48
CA LEU A 121 -19.51 -6.40 6.82
C LEU A 121 -18.24 -6.93 6.14
N ARG A 122 -17.34 -7.46 6.95
CA ARG A 122 -16.12 -8.13 6.51
C ARG A 122 -16.32 -9.61 6.77
N GLU A 123 -16.18 -10.45 5.75
CA GLU A 123 -16.21 -11.89 5.99
C GLU A 123 -15.03 -12.23 6.89
N GLY A 124 -15.32 -12.76 8.09
CA GLY A 124 -14.28 -13.31 8.95
C GLY A 124 -13.62 -14.47 8.22
N ILE A 125 -12.30 -14.59 8.37
CA ILE A 125 -11.57 -15.77 7.89
C ILE A 125 -12.24 -16.99 8.56
N PRO A 126 -12.77 -17.96 7.79
CA PRO A 126 -13.42 -19.14 8.38
C PRO A 126 -12.50 -19.80 9.40
N TRP A 127 -13.04 -20.27 10.54
CA TRP A 127 -12.22 -20.87 11.61
C TRP A 127 -11.38 -22.07 11.15
N HIS A 128 -11.81 -22.74 10.08
CA HIS A 128 -11.13 -23.86 9.41
C HIS A 128 -10.12 -23.42 8.35
N ASP A 129 -10.16 -22.15 7.95
CA ASP A 129 -9.21 -21.58 7.01
C ASP A 129 -7.99 -21.13 7.83
N HIS A 130 -6.97 -21.99 7.89
CA HIS A 130 -5.61 -21.60 8.29
C HIS A 130 -4.97 -20.60 7.29
N GLY A 131 -5.80 -19.82 6.59
CA GLY A 131 -5.45 -18.88 5.55
C GLY A 131 -4.33 -17.95 6.01
N ARG A 132 -3.43 -17.65 5.06
CA ARG A 132 -2.22 -16.84 5.27
C ARG A 132 -2.50 -15.71 6.27
N LYS A 133 -1.98 -15.81 7.50
CA LYS A 133 -2.00 -14.73 8.54
C LYS A 133 -1.19 -13.48 8.14
N MET A 134 -0.91 -13.34 6.84
CA MET A 134 0.06 -12.46 6.22
C MET A 134 -0.57 -11.54 5.17
N THR A 135 -1.90 -11.56 4.99
CA THR A 135 -2.56 -10.64 4.06
C THR A 135 -2.41 -9.20 4.54
N VAL A 136 -2.38 -8.26 3.60
CA VAL A 136 -2.28 -6.82 3.90
C VAL A 136 -3.38 -6.39 4.86
N VAL A 137 -4.63 -6.77 4.56
CA VAL A 137 -5.79 -6.33 5.36
C VAL A 137 -5.81 -6.96 6.75
N ALA A 138 -5.38 -8.22 6.91
CA ALA A 138 -5.25 -8.86 8.22
C ALA A 138 -4.14 -8.21 9.07
N ARG A 139 -3.07 -7.72 8.44
CA ARG A 139 -1.92 -7.07 9.12
C ARG A 139 -2.06 -5.56 9.30
N LEU A 140 -3.18 -4.97 8.88
CA LEU A 140 -3.43 -3.54 9.12
C LEU A 140 -3.39 -3.24 10.63
N PRO A 141 -2.90 -2.05 11.03
CA PRO A 141 -3.00 -1.60 12.41
C PRO A 141 -4.42 -1.77 12.95
N ALA A 142 -4.54 -2.28 14.18
CA ALA A 142 -5.83 -2.57 14.80
C ALA A 142 -6.79 -1.36 14.77
N TRP A 143 -6.26 -0.14 14.92
CA TRP A 143 -7.05 1.08 14.87
C TRP A 143 -7.70 1.31 13.50
N MET A 144 -7.05 0.94 12.39
CA MET A 144 -7.63 1.06 11.04
C MET A 144 -8.75 0.05 10.81
N GLN A 145 -8.72 -1.07 11.54
CA GLN A 145 -9.75 -2.09 11.46
C GLN A 145 -10.98 -1.73 12.32
N GLN A 146 -10.87 -0.81 13.28
CA GLN A 146 -11.99 -0.45 14.15
C GLN A 146 -13.04 0.40 13.41
N ALA A 147 -14.32 0.02 13.51
CA ALA A 147 -15.41 0.72 12.84
C ALA A 147 -15.49 2.22 13.20
N LYS A 148 -15.20 2.57 14.46
CA LYS A 148 -15.19 3.98 14.94
C LYS A 148 -14.16 4.88 14.27
N ASN A 149 -13.11 4.31 13.67
CA ASN A 149 -12.06 5.05 12.98
C ASN A 149 -12.24 5.06 11.44
N ARG A 150 -13.33 4.45 10.92
CA ARG A 150 -13.58 4.34 9.48
C ARG A 150 -13.47 5.69 8.78
N ASP A 151 -14.19 6.69 9.26
CA ASP A 151 -14.23 8.02 8.61
C ASP A 151 -12.89 8.74 8.69
N GLU A 152 -12.09 8.47 9.72
CA GLU A 152 -10.74 9.02 9.85
C GLU A 152 -9.80 8.41 8.80
N VAL A 153 -9.82 7.08 8.64
CA VAL A 153 -9.03 6.39 7.61
C VAL A 153 -9.45 6.80 6.20
N LEU A 154 -10.76 6.89 5.92
CA LEU A 154 -11.24 7.30 4.60
C LEU A 154 -10.87 8.74 4.27
N ARG A 155 -10.92 9.66 5.24
CA ARG A 155 -10.41 11.03 5.07
C ARG A 155 -8.91 11.04 4.82
N ALA A 156 -8.12 10.22 5.52
CA ALA A 156 -6.69 10.09 5.28
C ALA A 156 -6.39 9.61 3.84
N ILE A 157 -7.10 8.58 3.36
CA ILE A 157 -7.00 8.10 1.97
C ILE A 157 -7.40 9.20 0.96
N ALA A 158 -8.45 9.96 1.24
CA ALA A 158 -8.85 11.08 0.38
C ALA A 158 -7.76 12.18 0.31
N ARG A 159 -7.08 12.48 1.42
CA ARG A 159 -5.93 13.41 1.43
C ARG A 159 -4.77 12.91 0.56
N ILE A 160 -4.49 11.59 0.61
CA ILE A 160 -3.48 10.96 -0.25
C ILE A 160 -3.87 11.08 -1.73
N HIS A 161 -5.12 10.80 -2.10
CA HIS A 161 -5.57 11.01 -3.49
C HIS A 161 -5.44 12.46 -3.93
N ALA A 162 -5.80 13.41 -3.07
CA ALA A 162 -5.70 14.82 -3.39
C ALA A 162 -4.25 15.30 -3.57
N SER A 163 -3.26 14.64 -2.96
CA SER A 163 -1.84 14.99 -3.18
C SER A 163 -1.34 14.62 -4.57
N LEU A 164 -1.90 13.58 -5.19
CA LEU A 164 -1.58 13.16 -6.57
C LEU A 164 -2.13 14.12 -7.63
N LEU A 165 -3.23 14.81 -7.32
CA LEU A 165 -3.81 15.81 -8.24
C LEU A 165 -3.01 17.12 -8.25
N ARG A 166 -2.15 17.33 -7.25
CA ARG A 166 -1.34 18.55 -7.08
C ARG A 166 0.15 18.36 -7.38
N SER A 167 0.56 17.12 -7.72
CA SER A 167 1.96 16.71 -7.81
C SER A 167 2.56 16.95 -9.17
#